data_AF-A0A094FDJ8-F1
#
_entry.id   AF-A0A094FDJ8-F1
#
_cell.length_a   1.000
_cell.length_b   1.000
_cell.length_c   1.000
_cell.angle_alpha   90.00
_cell.angle_beta   90.00
_cell.angle_gamma   90.00
#
_symmetry.space_group_name_H-M   'P 1'
#
loop_
_entity.id
_entity.type
_entity.pdbx_description
1 polymer ?
#
loop_
_entity_poly.entity_id
_entity_poly.type
_entity_poly.pdbx_seq_one_letter_code
_entity_poly.pdbx_strand_id
1 'polypeptide(L)'
;MMGGFYIQYLDGLCQRRGWRDPMYEVYRSSSGFTCLVLVNGREYRTDLAYESDQLAQENAAMRAFMVCRNFSVNGGMLARNGVVQGLPATEGASRHKRRGGGRLPSRHSPSPSNSDSTSSYE
;
A
#
# COMPACT_ATOMS: atom_id res chain seq x y z
N MET A 1 -7.27 -26.40 19.84
CA MET A 1 -6.37 -26.04 18.72
C MET A 1 -6.22 -24.53 18.71
N MET A 2 -5.14 -24.00 19.27
CA MET A 2 -4.84 -22.57 19.17
C MET A 2 -4.32 -22.30 17.76
N GLY A 3 -5.22 -21.91 16.86
CA GLY A 3 -4.83 -21.34 15.57
C GLY A 3 -3.88 -20.17 15.81
N GLY A 4 -2.79 -20.12 15.06
CA GLY A 4 -1.77 -19.11 15.24
C GLY A 4 -2.33 -17.70 15.07
N PHE A 5 -1.90 -16.77 15.93
CA PHE A 5 -2.39 -15.40 15.98
C PHE A 5 -2.17 -14.67 14.64
N TYR A 6 -1.03 -14.91 13.99
CA TYR A 6 -0.69 -14.26 12.73
C TYR A 6 -1.47 -14.79 11.55
N ILE A 7 -1.85 -16.07 11.55
CA ILE A 7 -2.75 -16.62 10.52
C ILE A 7 -4.08 -15.86 10.53
N GLN A 8 -4.68 -15.64 11.71
CA GLN A 8 -5.93 -14.89 11.85
C GLN A 8 -5.76 -13.40 11.49
N TYR A 9 -4.65 -12.80 11.89
CA TYR A 9 -4.37 -11.40 11.53
C TYR A 9 -4.17 -11.19 10.04
N LEU A 10 -3.54 -12.15 9.36
CA LEU A 10 -3.32 -12.11 7.92
C LEU A 10 -4.63 -12.29 7.16
N ASP A 11 -5.48 -13.22 7.60
CA ASP A 11 -6.82 -13.43 7.06
C ASP A 11 -7.67 -12.14 7.18
N GLY A 12 -7.77 -11.58 8.40
CA GLY A 12 -8.49 -10.32 8.63
C GLY A 12 -7.91 -9.14 7.84
N LEU A 13 -6.60 -9.12 7.56
CA LEU A 13 -5.98 -8.12 6.70
C LEU A 13 -6.40 -8.27 5.23
N CYS A 14 -6.47 -9.51 4.71
CA CYS A 14 -6.90 -9.78 3.35
C CYS A 14 -8.37 -9.40 3.15
N GLN A 15 -9.23 -9.77 4.11
CA GLN A 15 -10.65 -9.41 4.11
C GLN A 15 -10.87 -7.89 4.07
N ARG A 16 -10.19 -7.13 4.96
CA ARG A 16 -10.32 -5.65 4.98
C ARG A 16 -9.81 -4.97 3.71
N ARG A 17 -8.93 -5.62 2.94
CA ARG A 17 -8.36 -5.11 1.70
C ARG A 17 -9.07 -5.62 0.44
N GLY A 18 -10.06 -6.52 0.59
CA GLY A 18 -10.70 -7.19 -0.54
C GLY A 18 -9.74 -8.09 -1.33
N TRP A 19 -8.65 -8.55 -0.71
CA TRP A 19 -7.72 -9.49 -1.32
C TRP A 19 -8.27 -10.91 -1.18
N ARG A 20 -7.84 -11.80 -2.08
CA ARG A 20 -8.08 -13.23 -1.92
C ARG A 20 -7.45 -13.72 -0.62
N ASP A 21 -8.12 -14.69 0.01
CA ASP A 21 -7.64 -15.35 1.22
C ASP A 21 -6.20 -15.87 1.05
N PRO A 22 -5.38 -15.76 2.11
CA PRO A 22 -3.99 -16.21 2.06
C PRO A 22 -3.92 -17.73 1.87
N MET A 23 -3.09 -18.17 0.91
CA MET A 23 -2.88 -19.60 0.66
C MET A 23 -1.59 -20.07 1.30
N TYR A 24 -1.62 -21.21 1.98
CA TYR A 24 -0.50 -21.79 2.69
C TYR A 24 -0.06 -23.09 2.04
N GLU A 25 1.23 -23.26 1.86
CA GLU A 25 1.81 -24.51 1.40
C GLU A 25 3.01 -24.89 2.28
N VAL A 26 2.93 -26.06 2.92
CA VAL A 26 3.96 -26.54 3.84
C VAL A 26 4.79 -27.62 3.15
N TYR A 27 6.10 -27.41 3.18
CA TYR A 27 7.08 -28.34 2.64
C TYR A 27 7.83 -29.01 3.79
N ARG A 28 7.78 -30.35 3.82
CA ARG A 28 8.50 -31.18 4.78
C ARG A 28 9.82 -31.64 4.17
N SER A 29 10.90 -31.55 4.93
CA SER A 29 12.24 -32.00 4.54
C SER A 29 12.91 -32.71 5.70
N SER A 30 14.04 -33.37 5.44
CA SER A 30 14.86 -34.00 6.49
C SER A 30 15.38 -33.01 7.52
N SER A 31 15.51 -31.72 7.17
CA SER A 31 15.96 -30.66 8.06
C SER A 31 14.83 -29.92 8.78
N GLY A 32 13.57 -30.33 8.59
CA GLY A 32 12.39 -29.72 9.22
C GLY A 32 11.35 -29.22 8.21
N PHE A 33 10.53 -28.27 8.66
CA PHE A 33 9.34 -27.77 7.96
C PHE A 33 9.55 -26.34 7.49
N THR A 34 9.27 -26.07 6.22
CA THR A 34 9.19 -24.70 5.69
C THR A 34 7.78 -24.43 5.19
N CYS A 35 7.36 -23.18 5.19
CA CYS A 35 6.05 -22.81 4.68
C CYS A 35 6.17 -21.63 3.71
N LEU A 36 5.40 -21.70 2.63
CA LEU A 36 5.16 -20.63 1.67
C LEU A 36 3.75 -20.10 1.89
N VAL A 37 3.60 -18.78 1.86
CA VAL A 37 2.31 -18.09 1.97
C VAL A 37 2.15 -17.15 0.79
N LEU A 38 1.06 -17.31 0.04
CA LEU A 38 0.71 -16.44 -1.08
C LEU A 38 -0.34 -15.42 -0.62
N VAL A 39 0.01 -14.13 -0.69
CA VAL A 39 -0.88 -13.01 -0.36
C VAL A 39 -0.87 -12.00 -1.49
N ASN A 40 -2.03 -11.78 -2.10
CA ASN A 40 -2.20 -10.79 -3.17
C ASN A 40 -1.14 -10.93 -4.29
N GLY A 41 -0.87 -12.16 -4.73
CA GLY A 41 0.11 -12.47 -5.78
C GLY A 41 1.58 -12.37 -5.35
N ARG A 42 1.87 -12.21 -4.05
CA ARG A 42 3.24 -12.21 -3.50
C ARG A 42 3.45 -13.40 -2.60
N GLU A 43 4.60 -14.06 -2.78
CA GLU A 43 4.99 -15.23 -2.03
C GLU A 43 5.92 -14.85 -0.87
N TYR A 44 5.65 -15.44 0.29
CA TYR A 44 6.44 -15.26 1.49
C TYR A 44 6.82 -16.63 2.03
N ARG A 45 8.11 -16.94 2.00
CA ARG A 45 8.64 -18.19 2.54
C ARG A 45 9.37 -17.96 3.86
N THR A 46 9.36 -18.95 4.74
CA THR A 46 10.22 -19.00 5.94
C THR A 46 11.70 -19.05 5.55
N ASP A 47 12.56 -18.31 6.27
CA ASP A 47 14.02 -18.30 6.02
C ASP A 47 14.72 -19.58 6.48
N LEU A 48 14.15 -20.24 7.48
CA LEU A 48 14.72 -21.42 8.12
C LEU A 48 13.66 -22.52 8.24
N ALA A 49 14.14 -23.74 8.45
CA ALA A 49 13.28 -24.88 8.72
C ALA A 49 12.89 -24.93 10.21
N TYR A 50 11.62 -25.18 10.47
CA TYR A 50 11.05 -25.27 11.82
C TYR A 50 10.76 -26.71 12.22
N GLU A 51 10.51 -26.93 13.51
CA GLU A 51 10.24 -28.25 14.08
C GLU A 51 8.88 -28.84 13.68
N SER A 52 7.88 -27.98 13.43
CA SER A 52 6.52 -28.40 13.05
C SER A 52 5.93 -27.55 11.93
N ASP A 53 4.92 -28.13 11.26
CA ASP A 53 4.11 -27.48 10.24
C ASP A 53 3.40 -26.24 10.78
N GLN A 54 2.81 -26.34 11.97
CA GLN A 54 2.12 -25.23 12.63
C GLN A 54 3.07 -24.05 12.87
N LEU A 55 4.29 -24.33 13.33
CA LEU A 55 5.29 -23.28 13.58
C LEU A 55 5.74 -22.64 12.26
N ALA A 56 5.95 -23.44 11.21
CA ALA A 56 6.32 -22.93 9.90
C ALA A 56 5.23 -22.04 9.30
N GLN A 57 3.97 -22.45 9.40
CA GLN A 57 2.82 -21.65 8.94
C GLN A 57 2.71 -20.32 9.70
N GLU A 58 2.81 -20.35 11.02
CA GLU A 58 2.69 -19.15 11.83
C GLU A 58 3.83 -18.15 11.56
N ASN A 59 5.06 -18.65 11.40
CA ASN A 59 6.21 -17.80 11.06
C ASN A 59 6.10 -17.24 9.63
N ALA A 60 5.60 -18.01 8.68
CA ALA A 60 5.35 -17.51 7.33
C ALA A 60 4.23 -16.44 7.33
N ALA A 61 3.15 -16.66 8.10
CA ALA A 61 2.06 -15.70 8.27
C ALA A 61 2.56 -14.40 8.91
N MET A 62 3.41 -14.49 9.94
CA MET A 62 4.03 -13.33 10.59
C MET A 62 4.79 -12.47 9.60
N ARG A 63 5.64 -13.09 8.77
CA ARG A 63 6.44 -12.40 7.74
C ARG A 63 5.54 -11.73 6.71
N ALA A 64 4.57 -12.48 6.17
CA ALA A 64 3.61 -11.95 5.23
C ALA A 64 2.83 -10.76 5.83
N PHE A 65 2.39 -10.87 7.09
CA PHE A 65 1.63 -9.83 7.78
C PHE A 65 2.45 -8.55 8.00
N MET A 66 3.67 -8.67 8.51
CA MET A 66 4.54 -7.50 8.74
C MET A 66 4.86 -6.75 7.45
N VAL A 67 4.99 -7.45 6.34
CA VAL A 67 5.22 -6.84 5.03
C VAL A 67 3.92 -6.27 4.46
N CYS A 68 2.84 -7.05 4.42
CA CYS A 68 1.58 -6.69 3.78
C CYS A 68 0.81 -5.58 4.53
N ARG A 69 0.95 -5.49 5.86
CA ARG A 69 0.30 -4.41 6.63
C ARG A 69 0.79 -3.02 6.21
N ASN A 70 2.03 -2.94 5.70
CA ASN A 70 2.65 -1.70 5.25
C ASN A 70 2.45 -1.43 3.76
N PHE A 71 1.83 -2.34 2.99
CA PHE A 71 1.53 -2.06 1.60
C PHE A 71 0.48 -0.97 1.50
N SER A 72 0.86 0.20 1.00
CA SER A 72 -0.09 1.23 0.61
C SER A 72 -0.91 0.72 -0.57
N VAL A 73 -2.24 0.87 -0.51
CA VAL A 73 -3.17 0.60 -1.61
C VAL A 73 -2.85 1.41 -2.89
N ASN A 74 -1.95 2.40 -2.78
CA ASN A 74 -1.50 3.25 -3.88
C ASN A 74 -0.08 2.92 -4.41
N GLY A 75 0.51 1.76 -4.09
CA GLY A 75 1.77 1.33 -4.73
C GLY A 75 3.01 2.17 -4.39
N GLY A 76 3.07 2.80 -3.21
CA GLY A 76 4.30 3.45 -2.75
C GLY A 76 4.42 4.95 -3.05
N MET A 77 3.32 5.67 -3.17
CA MET A 77 3.37 7.13 -2.98
C MET A 77 3.35 7.45 -1.48
N LEU A 78 4.51 7.35 -0.84
CA LEU A 78 4.80 8.33 0.20
C LEU A 78 4.77 9.67 -0.53
N ALA A 79 3.75 10.50 -0.26
CA ALA A 79 3.72 11.88 -0.69
C ALA A 79 4.87 12.61 0.01
N ARG A 80 6.09 12.40 -0.49
CA ARG A 80 7.25 13.22 -0.17
C ARG A 80 7.03 14.52 -0.91
N ASN A 81 6.39 15.45 -0.20
CA ASN A 81 6.21 16.86 -0.53
C ASN A 81 5.07 17.13 -1.53
N GLY A 82 3.86 17.25 -0.96
CA GLY A 82 2.77 18.14 -1.40
C GLY A 82 2.54 18.34 -2.89
N VAL A 83 1.51 17.71 -3.43
CA VAL A 83 0.43 18.28 -4.28
C VAL A 83 -0.47 17.11 -4.68
N VAL A 84 -1.72 17.14 -4.21
CA VAL A 84 -2.80 16.25 -4.67
C VAL A 84 -3.36 16.84 -5.96
N GLN A 85 -3.05 16.24 -7.10
CA GLN A 85 -3.78 16.45 -8.36
C GLN A 85 -3.91 15.11 -9.12
N GLY A 86 -5.15 14.71 -9.41
CA GLY A 86 -5.47 13.56 -10.26
C GLY A 86 -6.58 12.69 -9.65
N LEU A 87 -7.78 13.23 -9.47
CA LEU A 87 -8.99 12.95 -10.27
C LEU A 87 -9.53 11.51 -10.12
N PRO A 88 -10.79 11.32 -9.64
CA PRO A 88 -11.39 9.98 -9.57
C PRO A 88 -11.66 9.44 -10.97
N ALA A 89 -11.08 8.28 -11.28
CA ALA A 89 -11.49 7.44 -12.39
C ALA A 89 -12.77 6.69 -11.99
N THR A 90 -13.92 7.11 -12.53
CA THR A 90 -15.09 6.22 -12.62
C THR A 90 -15.68 6.35 -14.01
N GLU A 91 -15.48 5.30 -14.80
CA GLU A 91 -16.25 5.04 -16.01
C GLU A 91 -17.73 4.87 -15.66
N GLY A 92 -18.60 5.36 -16.55
CA GLY A 92 -19.99 4.91 -16.65
C GLY A 92 -21.06 5.82 -16.04
N ALA A 93 -21.49 6.85 -16.77
CA ALA A 93 -22.89 7.29 -16.78
C ALA A 93 -23.17 8.28 -17.93
N SER A 94 -24.10 7.91 -18.80
CA SER A 94 -24.71 8.72 -19.85
C SER A 94 -25.29 10.04 -19.32
N ARG A 95 -25.03 11.18 -20.00
CA ARG A 95 -25.92 12.36 -20.11
C ARG A 95 -25.31 13.45 -21.00
N HIS A 96 -25.92 13.74 -22.14
CA HIS A 96 -26.88 14.83 -22.34
C HIS A 96 -26.22 16.21 -22.57
N LYS A 97 -26.20 16.59 -23.86
CA LYS A 97 -26.13 17.93 -24.44
C LYS A 97 -26.78 19.01 -23.55
N ARG A 98 -26.08 20.13 -23.25
CA ARG A 98 -26.58 21.53 -23.39
C ARG A 98 -25.43 22.56 -23.28
N ARG A 99 -25.61 23.63 -24.06
CA ARG A 99 -24.77 24.84 -24.20
C ARG A 99 -24.99 25.82 -23.03
N GLY A 100 -23.99 26.68 -22.78
CA GLY A 100 -24.05 27.89 -21.93
C GLY A 100 -22.82 27.92 -21.00
N GLY A 101 -21.91 28.89 -21.00
CA GLY A 101 -22.05 30.34 -21.15
C GLY A 101 -22.03 30.99 -19.76
N GLY A 102 -20.86 31.39 -19.24
CA GLY A 102 -20.79 32.14 -17.97
C GLY A 102 -19.44 32.19 -17.24
N ARG A 103 -18.66 33.23 -17.54
CA ARG A 103 -17.85 34.10 -16.63
C ARG A 103 -17.03 33.42 -15.51
N LEU A 104 -15.70 33.45 -15.64
CA LEU A 104 -14.74 33.28 -14.53
C LEU A 104 -14.25 34.67 -14.03
N PRO A 105 -14.16 34.90 -12.71
CA PRO A 105 -13.68 36.16 -12.15
C PRO A 105 -12.15 36.26 -12.12
N SER A 106 -11.65 37.47 -12.39
CA SER A 106 -10.26 37.92 -12.25
C SER A 106 -9.74 37.68 -10.83
N ARG A 107 -8.61 36.98 -10.68
CA ARG A 107 -7.85 36.92 -9.43
C ARG A 107 -6.45 37.46 -9.68
N HIS A 108 -6.14 38.51 -8.93
CA HIS A 108 -4.89 39.26 -8.89
C HIS A 108 -3.70 38.37 -8.57
N SER A 109 -2.62 38.55 -9.33
CA SER A 109 -1.28 38.08 -9.06
C SER A 109 -0.54 39.10 -8.21
N PRO A 110 0.05 38.74 -7.06
CA PRO A 110 1.13 39.50 -6.47
C PRO A 110 2.48 38.92 -6.93
N SER A 111 3.26 39.76 -7.60
CA SER A 111 4.67 39.57 -7.93
C SER A 111 5.56 39.57 -6.69
N PRO A 112 6.60 38.72 -6.59
CA PRO A 112 7.61 38.85 -5.57
C PRO A 112 8.58 40.00 -5.90
N SER A 113 8.64 41.00 -5.03
CA SER A 113 9.60 42.09 -5.08
C SER A 113 10.97 41.60 -4.63
N ASN A 114 11.95 41.58 -5.54
CA ASN A 114 13.37 41.53 -5.20
C ASN A 114 13.78 42.91 -4.68
N SER A 115 14.27 42.97 -3.44
CA SER A 115 15.01 44.14 -2.93
C SER A 115 16.47 43.77 -2.84
N ASP A 116 17.21 44.19 -3.86
CA ASP A 116 18.67 44.29 -3.85
C ASP A 116 19.01 45.62 -3.16
N SER A 117 19.78 45.56 -2.07
CA SER A 117 20.40 46.75 -1.49
C SER A 117 21.84 46.43 -1.14
N THR A 118 22.70 46.63 -2.14
CA THR A 118 24.11 46.92 -1.97
C THR A 118 24.32 48.22 -1.19
N SER A 119 25.27 48.24 -0.27
CA SER A 119 26.06 49.44 0.00
C SER A 119 27.44 49.04 0.50
N SER A 120 28.45 49.45 -0.26
CA SER A 120 29.88 49.39 0.03
C SER A 120 30.37 50.80 0.33
N TYR A 121 31.17 51.02 1.39
CA TYR A 121 32.45 51.75 1.34
C TYR A 121 33.15 51.73 2.72
N GLU A 122 34.48 51.55 2.64
CA GLU A 122 35.59 51.67 3.62
C GLU A 122 35.50 51.05 5.03
#